data_AF-A0A379UYF0-F1
#
_entry.id   AF-A0A379UYF0-F1
#
_cell.length_a   1.000
_cell.length_b   1.000
_cell.length_c   1.000
_cell.angle_alpha   90.00
_cell.angle_beta   90.00
_cell.angle_gamma   90.00
#
_symmetry.space_group_name_H-M   'P 1'
#
loop_
_entity.id
_entity.type
_entity.pdbx_description
1 polymer ?
#
loop_
_entity_poly.entity_id
_entity_poly.type
_entity_poly.pdbx_seq_one_letter_code
_entity_poly.pdbx_strand_id
1 'polypeptide(L)'
;MAVRSTKSANAKPFINPVTYYVTGFFLCHNFALLFPVYGSQGTHIMKKTGYFLLAVIVIVAAAGVGYWKFSGNPDALREIVLEQCLPDQLQHQNPAPCAEVKPRAGYVVFKDRHGPLQYLLMPTYRINGTESPLLLEPATPNFFWLAWQARGYMSKKYGHDIPDSAVSLAINSRLGRSQDHLHIHISCIRPDVREQLDNDLTRISTRWLPLPGGLMGMNTWRAG
;
A
#
# COMPACT_ATOMS: atom_id res chain seq x y z
N MET A 1 -11.58 -18.31 -8.09
CA MET A 1 -12.08 -17.04 -8.64
C MET A 1 -11.04 -15.96 -8.42
N ALA A 2 -10.66 -15.24 -9.49
CA ALA A 2 -9.80 -14.07 -9.42
C ALA A 2 -10.62 -12.82 -9.72
N VAL A 3 -10.41 -11.77 -8.92
CA VAL A 3 -11.10 -10.49 -9.08
C VAL A 3 -10.06 -9.39 -9.19
N ARG A 4 -10.16 -8.57 -10.24
CA ARG A 4 -9.25 -7.45 -10.49
C ARG A 4 -10.05 -6.15 -10.54
N SER A 5 -9.81 -5.27 -9.58
CA SER A 5 -10.32 -3.89 -9.63
C SER A 5 -9.39 -3.02 -10.47
N THR A 6 -9.95 -2.24 -11.38
CA THR A 6 -9.22 -1.17 -12.06
C THR A 6 -9.54 0.14 -11.33
N LYS A 7 -8.59 0.68 -10.57
CA LYS A 7 -8.66 2.10 -10.21
C LYS A 7 -8.52 2.91 -11.50
N SER A 8 -9.60 3.54 -11.93
CA SER A 8 -9.56 4.56 -12.99
C SER A 8 -8.64 5.69 -12.54
N ALA A 9 -7.82 6.23 -13.44
CA ALA A 9 -7.02 7.44 -13.18
C ALA A 9 -7.89 8.66 -12.79
N ASN A 10 -9.22 8.58 -12.96
CA ASN A 10 -10.20 9.59 -12.57
C ASN A 10 -10.88 9.34 -11.22
N ALA A 11 -10.47 8.32 -10.46
CA ALA A 11 -10.90 8.21 -9.06
C ALA A 11 -10.21 9.33 -8.27
N LYS A 12 -10.97 10.38 -7.92
CA LYS A 12 -10.48 11.43 -7.02
C LYS A 12 -9.84 10.75 -5.81
N PRO A 13 -8.58 11.06 -5.47
CA PRO A 13 -7.99 10.54 -4.26
C PRO A 13 -8.94 10.87 -3.12
N PHE A 14 -9.26 9.89 -2.28
CA PHE A 14 -9.90 10.16 -1.00
C PHE A 14 -8.83 10.84 -0.15
N ILE A 15 -8.66 12.13 -0.37
CA ILE A 15 -7.75 12.99 0.37
C ILE A 15 -8.39 13.16 1.74
N ASN A 16 -7.66 12.74 2.78
CA ASN A 16 -8.05 12.95 4.16
C ASN A 16 -8.41 14.44 4.39
N PRO A 17 -9.59 14.77 4.95
CA PRO A 17 -9.99 16.16 5.17
C PRO A 17 -9.04 16.92 6.12
N VAL A 18 -8.23 16.21 6.90
CA VAL A 18 -7.18 16.79 7.74
C VAL A 18 -6.10 17.51 6.91
N THR A 19 -5.82 17.04 5.69
CA THR A 19 -4.76 17.62 4.83
C THR A 19 -5.16 18.98 4.23
N TYR A 20 -6.46 19.22 4.05
CA TYR A 20 -6.98 20.51 3.55
C TYR A 20 -7.02 21.59 4.62
N TYR A 21 -7.23 21.25 5.89
CA TYR A 21 -7.24 22.25 6.96
C TYR A 21 -5.85 22.88 7.19
N VAL A 22 -4.78 22.10 7.02
CA VAL A 22 -3.40 22.60 7.20
C VAL A 22 -2.92 23.41 6.00
N THR A 23 -3.37 23.09 4.78
CA THR A 23 -2.95 23.77 3.55
C THR A 23 -3.84 24.95 3.15
N GLY A 24 -5.15 24.89 3.40
CA GLY A 24 -6.09 25.96 3.05
C GLY A 24 -6.06 27.18 3.98
N PHE A 25 -5.76 26.97 5.28
CA PHE A 25 -5.76 28.07 6.25
C PHE A 25 -4.50 28.95 6.14
N PHE A 26 -3.39 28.39 5.66
CA PHE A 26 -2.12 29.13 5.50
C PHE A 26 -2.07 30.01 4.25
N LEU A 27 -2.79 29.66 3.18
CA LEU A 27 -2.72 30.38 1.90
C LEU A 27 -3.69 31.56 1.77
N CYS A 28 -4.77 31.62 2.57
CA CYS A 28 -5.79 32.67 2.40
C CYS A 28 -5.65 33.88 3.35
N HIS A 29 -4.91 33.77 4.46
CA HIS A 29 -4.79 34.88 5.42
C HIS A 29 -3.54 35.76 5.26
N ASN A 30 -2.61 35.48 4.34
CA ASN A 30 -1.38 36.27 4.19
C ASN A 30 -1.18 36.98 2.84
N PHE A 31 -2.10 36.83 1.89
CA PHE A 31 -1.98 37.53 0.59
C PHE A 31 -2.47 38.98 0.61
N ALA A 32 -3.12 39.42 1.71
CA ALA A 32 -3.68 40.77 1.83
C ALA A 32 -2.71 41.81 2.45
N LEU A 33 -1.48 41.44 2.83
CA LEU A 33 -0.54 42.36 3.51
C LEU A 33 0.77 42.64 2.73
N LEU A 34 0.89 42.18 1.47
CA LEU A 34 2.13 42.30 0.69
C LEU A 34 2.16 43.37 -0.40
N PHE A 35 1.18 44.28 -0.45
CA PHE A 35 1.27 45.48 -1.29
C PHE A 35 1.40 46.75 -0.44
N PRO A 36 2.62 47.19 -0.07
CA PRO A 36 2.81 48.58 0.24
C PRO A 36 2.75 49.37 -1.06
N VAL A 37 1.83 50.32 -1.09
CA VAL A 37 1.75 51.42 -2.05
C VAL A 37 3.15 51.99 -2.28
N TYR A 38 3.57 52.06 -3.55
CA TYR A 38 4.89 52.54 -3.97
C TYR A 38 5.00 54.04 -3.65
N GLY A 39 5.71 54.37 -2.56
CA GLY A 39 5.96 55.73 -2.10
C GLY A 39 7.44 55.93 -1.77
N SER A 40 8.15 56.56 -2.71
CA SER A 40 9.37 57.39 -2.61
C SER A 40 10.32 57.30 -1.40
N GLN A 41 11.63 57.19 -1.73
CA GLN A 41 12.86 57.57 -1.00
C GLN A 41 13.60 56.51 -0.14
N GLY A 42 14.90 56.35 -0.45
CA GLY A 42 15.96 56.09 0.55
C GLY A 42 16.49 54.65 0.70
N THR A 43 17.58 54.33 -0.01
CA THR A 43 18.77 53.52 0.38
C THR A 43 18.71 52.51 1.56
N HIS A 44 17.68 51.66 1.67
CA HIS A 44 17.65 50.52 2.63
C HIS A 44 17.16 49.19 2.02
N ILE A 45 17.17 49.06 0.69
CA ILE A 45 16.48 47.98 -0.04
C ILE A 45 17.24 46.62 0.02
N MET A 46 18.55 46.60 0.23
CA MET A 46 19.33 45.35 0.15
C MET A 46 19.19 44.40 1.36
N LYS A 47 18.84 44.89 2.55
CA LYS A 47 18.75 44.04 3.77
C LYS A 47 17.41 43.33 3.89
N LYS A 48 16.28 44.00 3.59
CA LYS A 48 14.93 43.41 3.72
C LYS A 48 14.67 42.28 2.74
N THR A 49 15.18 42.38 1.51
CA THR A 49 15.08 41.32 0.50
C THR A 49 15.87 40.08 0.90
N GLY A 50 17.03 40.26 1.53
CA GLY A 50 17.84 39.16 2.08
C GLY A 50 17.14 38.41 3.22
N TYR A 51 16.49 39.12 4.15
CA TYR A 51 15.72 38.49 5.23
C TYR A 51 14.48 37.76 4.72
N PHE A 52 13.80 38.30 3.70
CA PHE A 52 12.65 37.64 3.07
C PHE A 52 13.06 36.34 2.38
N LEU A 53 14.14 36.35 1.59
CA LEU A 53 14.70 35.15 0.97
C LEU A 53 15.13 34.10 2.00
N LEU A 54 15.77 34.52 3.10
CA LEU A 54 16.17 33.62 4.18
C LEU A 54 14.95 32.97 4.86
N ALA A 55 13.90 33.74 5.13
CA ALA A 55 12.67 33.23 5.73
C ALA A 55 11.97 32.20 4.83
N VAL A 56 11.91 32.46 3.52
CA VAL A 56 11.35 31.50 2.55
C VAL A 56 12.15 30.20 2.51
N ILE A 57 13.49 30.28 2.51
CA ILE A 57 14.36 29.09 2.52
C ILE A 57 14.13 28.26 3.79
N VAL A 58 14.03 28.90 4.96
CA VAL A 58 13.78 28.21 6.24
C VAL A 58 12.41 27.52 6.23
N ILE A 59 11.37 28.16 5.69
CA ILE A 59 10.03 27.56 5.59
C ILE A 59 10.03 26.36 4.64
N VAL A 60 10.67 26.48 3.48
CA VAL A 60 10.79 25.38 2.49
C VAL A 60 11.60 24.22 3.08
N ALA A 61 12.69 24.50 3.79
CA ALA A 61 13.49 23.47 4.46
C ALA A 61 12.70 22.76 5.58
N ALA A 62 11.99 23.52 6.42
CA ALA A 62 11.14 22.94 7.48
C ALA A 62 9.99 22.10 6.90
N ALA A 63 9.37 22.55 5.81
CA ALA A 63 8.34 21.80 5.10
C ALA A 63 8.91 20.51 4.48
N GLY A 64 10.11 20.56 3.89
CA GLY A 64 10.81 19.40 3.33
C GLY A 64 11.17 18.35 4.38
N VAL A 65 11.70 18.79 5.53
CA VAL A 65 12.01 17.91 6.68
C VAL A 65 10.73 17.30 7.27
N GLY A 66 9.68 18.10 7.42
CA GLY A 66 8.37 17.63 7.86
C GLY A 66 7.81 16.56 6.92
N TYR A 67 7.80 16.83 5.62
CA TYR A 67 7.35 15.89 4.60
C TYR A 67 8.10 14.55 4.68
N TRP A 68 9.42 14.58 4.83
CA TRP A 68 10.25 13.37 4.92
C TRP A 68 10.02 12.56 6.21
N LYS A 69 9.77 13.25 7.33
CA LYS A 69 9.38 12.62 8.61
C LYS A 69 7.99 11.97 8.55
N PHE A 70 7.09 12.50 7.73
CA PHE A 70 5.72 11.97 7.61
C PHE A 70 5.54 10.98 6.45
N SER A 71 6.49 10.85 5.53
CA SER A 71 6.50 9.75 4.57
C SER A 71 6.93 8.45 5.27
N GLY A 72 6.01 7.49 5.40
CA GLY A 72 6.35 6.16 5.94
C GLY A 72 7.41 5.46 5.09
N ASN A 73 8.26 4.61 5.72
CA ASN A 73 9.30 3.87 5.01
C ASN A 73 8.66 2.87 4.02
N PRO A 74 8.77 3.07 2.69
CA PRO A 74 8.21 2.15 1.70
C PRO A 74 8.92 0.79 1.69
N ASP A 75 10.13 0.69 2.23
CA ASP A 75 10.94 -0.51 2.21
C ASP A 75 10.89 -1.31 3.52
N ALA A 76 10.08 -0.92 4.50
CA ALA A 76 10.04 -1.58 5.81
C ALA A 76 9.74 -3.09 5.72
N LEU A 77 8.77 -3.51 4.88
CA LEU A 77 8.52 -4.94 4.63
C LEU A 77 9.70 -5.62 3.93
N ARG A 78 10.40 -4.93 3.03
CA ARG A 78 11.58 -5.47 2.35
C ARG A 78 12.71 -5.73 3.34
N GLU A 79 12.99 -4.76 4.20
CA GLU A 79 14.00 -4.83 5.26
C GLU A 79 13.69 -6.01 6.21
N ILE A 80 12.44 -6.14 6.68
CA ILE A 80 12.02 -7.26 7.52
C ILE A 80 12.30 -8.61 6.84
N VAL A 81 11.93 -8.75 5.56
CA VAL A 81 12.09 -10.04 4.86
C VAL A 81 13.56 -10.35 4.59
N LEU A 82 14.31 -9.38 4.03
CA LEU A 82 15.65 -9.63 3.50
C LEU A 82 16.76 -9.48 4.55
N GLU A 83 16.52 -8.74 5.62
CA GLU A 83 17.53 -8.43 6.64
C GLU A 83 17.25 -9.11 7.98
N GLN A 84 16.03 -9.60 8.21
CA GLN A 84 15.67 -10.29 9.46
C GLN A 84 15.24 -11.73 9.18
N CYS A 85 14.08 -11.94 8.55
CA CYS A 85 13.51 -13.28 8.40
C CYS A 85 14.41 -14.22 7.59
N LEU A 86 14.91 -13.78 6.44
CA LEU A 86 15.72 -14.63 5.57
C LEU A 86 17.10 -14.95 6.16
N PRO A 87 17.90 -13.98 6.65
CA PRO A 87 19.18 -14.28 7.30
C PRO A 87 19.04 -15.19 8.52
N ASP A 88 18.07 -14.93 9.40
CA ASP A 88 17.89 -15.71 10.63
C ASP A 88 17.45 -17.15 10.32
N GLN A 89 16.61 -17.33 9.29
CA GLN A 89 16.24 -18.66 8.81
C GLN A 89 17.45 -19.44 8.28
N LEU A 90 18.36 -18.78 7.57
CA LEU A 90 19.54 -19.43 6.98
C LEU A 90 20.61 -19.77 8.02
N GLN A 91 20.79 -18.91 9.03
CA GLN A 91 21.84 -19.07 10.04
C GLN A 91 21.40 -19.90 11.23
N HIS A 92 20.20 -19.67 11.74
CA HIS A 92 19.72 -20.24 13.01
C HIS A 92 18.48 -21.13 12.86
N GLN A 93 18.02 -21.34 11.62
CA GLN A 93 16.77 -22.06 11.33
C GLN A 93 15.54 -21.43 12.00
N ASN A 94 15.60 -20.14 12.31
CA ASN A 94 14.55 -19.41 12.98
C ASN A 94 13.86 -18.45 12.00
N PRO A 95 12.54 -18.59 11.76
CA PRO A 95 11.84 -17.72 10.81
C PRO A 95 11.50 -16.34 11.38
N ALA A 96 11.64 -16.11 12.69
CA ALA A 96 11.21 -14.87 13.33
C ALA A 96 11.87 -13.62 12.71
N PRO A 97 11.14 -12.50 12.54
CA PRO A 97 9.77 -12.24 12.98
C PRO A 97 8.67 -12.80 12.05
N CYS A 98 9.04 -13.47 10.95
CA CYS A 98 8.08 -14.16 10.09
C CYS A 98 7.54 -15.42 10.78
N ALA A 99 6.33 -15.81 10.41
CA ALA A 99 5.75 -17.08 10.84
C ALA A 99 6.38 -18.27 10.10
N GLU A 100 6.85 -18.03 8.87
CA GLU A 100 7.54 -19.03 8.05
C GLU A 100 8.45 -18.38 7.02
N VAL A 101 9.56 -19.04 6.72
CA VAL A 101 10.48 -18.66 5.65
C VAL A 101 10.82 -19.92 4.84
N LYS A 102 10.62 -19.87 3.52
CA LYS A 102 10.95 -20.97 2.59
C LYS A 102 11.88 -20.45 1.50
N PRO A 103 13.20 -20.36 1.75
CA PRO A 103 14.14 -19.78 0.79
C PRO A 103 14.11 -20.46 -0.58
N ARG A 104 14.02 -21.80 -0.59
CA ARG A 104 13.96 -22.59 -1.85
C ARG A 104 12.67 -22.39 -2.64
N ALA A 105 11.56 -22.12 -1.96
CA ALA A 105 10.28 -21.82 -2.60
C ALA A 105 10.10 -20.33 -2.88
N GLY A 106 11.04 -19.49 -2.43
CA GLY A 106 11.08 -18.06 -2.75
C GLY A 106 10.12 -17.18 -1.96
N TYR A 107 9.60 -17.59 -0.79
CA TYR A 107 8.62 -16.80 -0.04
C TYR A 107 8.75 -16.86 1.49
N VAL A 108 8.09 -15.91 2.15
CA VAL A 108 7.85 -15.87 3.60
C VAL A 108 6.37 -15.66 3.90
N VAL A 109 5.93 -16.07 5.09
CA VAL A 109 4.62 -15.74 5.66
C VAL A 109 4.85 -14.85 6.88
N PHE A 110 4.22 -13.67 6.91
CA PHE A 110 4.41 -12.66 7.94
C PHE A 110 3.08 -12.26 8.55
N LYS A 111 2.99 -12.16 9.89
CA LYS A 111 1.77 -11.70 10.56
C LYS A 111 1.63 -10.19 10.39
N ASP A 112 0.55 -9.75 9.75
CA ASP A 112 0.29 -8.32 9.61
C ASP A 112 -0.03 -7.70 10.97
N ARG A 113 0.40 -6.46 11.22
CA ARG A 113 0.02 -5.72 12.44
C ARG A 113 -1.43 -5.22 12.38
N HIS A 114 -1.96 -5.04 11.18
CA HIS A 114 -3.29 -4.51 10.90
C HIS A 114 -4.24 -5.68 10.61
N GLY A 115 -4.91 -6.16 11.67
CA GLY A 115 -5.97 -7.17 11.58
C GLY A 115 -5.69 -8.41 12.45
N PRO A 116 -6.71 -8.98 13.11
CA PRO A 116 -6.52 -10.06 14.07
C PRO A 116 -5.96 -11.34 13.43
N LEU A 117 -6.43 -11.65 12.21
CA LEU A 117 -6.11 -12.90 11.50
C LEU A 117 -5.34 -12.66 10.20
N GLN A 118 -5.00 -11.42 9.87
CA GLN A 118 -4.36 -11.09 8.60
C GLN A 118 -2.88 -11.51 8.59
N TYR A 119 -2.49 -12.18 7.50
CA TYR A 119 -1.11 -12.50 7.17
C TYR A 119 -0.75 -11.93 5.80
N LEU A 120 0.55 -11.79 5.55
CA LEU A 120 1.14 -11.40 4.28
C LEU A 120 1.99 -12.55 3.75
N LEU A 121 1.90 -12.81 2.45
CA LEU A 121 2.91 -13.59 1.74
C LEU A 121 3.77 -12.66 0.89
N MET A 122 5.10 -12.79 1.03
CA MET A 122 6.08 -11.92 0.37
C MET A 122 7.24 -12.75 -0.19
N PRO A 123 7.88 -12.33 -1.29
CA PRO A 123 9.03 -13.04 -1.86
C PRO A 123 10.28 -12.85 -1.01
N THR A 124 11.17 -13.84 -1.01
CA THR A 124 12.50 -13.77 -0.36
C THR A 124 13.55 -13.06 -1.22
N TYR A 125 13.12 -12.32 -2.24
CA TYR A 125 13.96 -11.55 -3.15
C TYR A 125 13.16 -10.34 -3.67
N ARG A 126 13.85 -9.38 -4.29
CA ARG A 126 13.24 -8.08 -4.64
C ARG A 126 12.23 -8.21 -5.78
N ILE A 127 10.95 -8.03 -5.44
CA ILE A 127 9.85 -7.75 -6.37
C ILE A 127 9.05 -6.63 -5.72
N ASN A 128 8.87 -5.48 -6.39
CA ASN A 128 8.23 -4.33 -5.73
C ASN A 128 6.71 -4.45 -5.61
N GLY A 129 6.08 -5.11 -6.58
CA GLY A 129 4.62 -5.17 -6.66
C GLY A 129 4.11 -5.68 -7.99
N THR A 130 2.82 -5.46 -8.23
CA THR A 130 2.09 -5.88 -9.44
C THR A 130 2.69 -5.39 -10.76
N GLU A 131 3.47 -4.32 -10.73
CA GLU A 131 4.14 -3.72 -11.88
C GLU A 131 5.47 -4.37 -12.27
N SER A 132 5.97 -5.32 -11.46
CA SER A 132 7.23 -5.98 -11.76
C SER A 132 7.11 -6.91 -12.97
N PRO A 133 8.01 -6.81 -13.97
CA PRO A 133 8.00 -7.72 -15.13
C PRO A 133 8.28 -9.16 -14.73
N LEU A 134 8.95 -9.40 -13.59
CA LEU A 134 9.21 -10.74 -13.06
C LEU A 134 7.92 -11.54 -12.87
N LEU A 135 6.78 -10.90 -12.59
CA LEU A 135 5.50 -11.60 -12.43
C LEU A 135 4.95 -12.21 -13.72
N LEU A 136 5.51 -11.86 -14.87
CA LEU A 136 5.17 -12.43 -16.18
C LEU A 136 6.09 -13.58 -16.58
N GLU A 137 7.20 -13.77 -15.85
CA GLU A 137 8.16 -14.84 -16.15
C GLU A 137 7.62 -16.20 -15.70
N PRO A 138 7.61 -17.23 -16.55
CA PRO A 138 7.10 -18.56 -16.19
C PRO A 138 7.85 -19.22 -15.02
N ALA A 139 9.11 -18.83 -14.81
CA ALA A 139 9.94 -19.32 -13.71
C ALA A 139 9.62 -18.66 -12.36
N THR A 140 8.89 -17.54 -12.36
CA THR A 140 8.51 -16.87 -11.11
C THR A 140 7.48 -17.70 -10.36
N PRO A 141 7.66 -17.94 -9.04
CA PRO A 141 6.71 -18.69 -8.25
C PRO A 141 5.29 -18.10 -8.33
N ASN A 142 4.30 -18.98 -8.37
CA ASN A 142 2.90 -18.55 -8.27
C ASN A 142 2.57 -18.13 -6.83
N PHE A 143 2.86 -16.88 -6.49
CA PHE A 143 2.67 -16.35 -5.15
C PHE A 143 1.21 -16.38 -4.68
N PHE A 144 0.24 -16.26 -5.58
CA PHE A 144 -1.18 -16.41 -5.22
C PHE A 144 -1.50 -17.83 -4.77
N TRP A 145 -0.98 -18.84 -5.47
CA TRP A 145 -1.13 -20.23 -5.05
C TRP A 145 -0.44 -20.50 -3.72
N LEU A 146 0.79 -20.01 -3.54
CA LEU A 146 1.51 -20.14 -2.27
C LEU A 146 0.75 -19.46 -1.12
N ALA A 147 0.11 -18.31 -1.38
CA ALA A 147 -0.66 -17.59 -0.37
C ALA A 147 -1.94 -18.35 -0.01
N TRP A 148 -2.57 -19.02 -0.98
CA TRP A 148 -3.68 -19.92 -0.73
C TRP A 148 -3.27 -21.08 0.19
N GLN A 149 -2.11 -21.69 -0.04
CA GLN A 149 -1.60 -22.76 0.82
C GLN A 149 -1.29 -22.26 2.25
N ALA A 150 -0.84 -21.01 2.38
CA ALA A 150 -0.55 -20.39 3.66
C ALA A 150 -1.80 -19.96 4.47
N ARG A 151 -3.03 -20.11 3.96
CA ARG A 151 -4.25 -19.71 4.70
C ARG A 151 -4.43 -20.42 6.05
N GLY A 152 -3.83 -21.59 6.22
CA GLY A 152 -3.83 -22.31 7.51
C GLY A 152 -3.23 -21.52 8.68
N TYR A 153 -2.38 -20.53 8.43
CA TYR A 153 -1.88 -19.62 9.48
C TYR A 153 -3.00 -18.80 10.10
N MET A 154 -4.07 -18.49 9.34
CA MET A 154 -5.24 -17.78 9.87
C MET A 154 -5.97 -18.67 10.89
N SER A 155 -6.28 -19.93 10.53
CA SER A 155 -6.95 -20.89 11.42
C SER A 155 -6.10 -21.16 12.67
N LYS A 156 -4.79 -21.34 12.51
CA LYS A 156 -3.85 -21.51 13.63
C LYS A 156 -3.90 -20.32 14.60
N LYS A 157 -3.99 -19.09 14.08
CA LYS A 157 -4.08 -17.88 14.90
C LYS A 157 -5.46 -17.74 15.55
N TYR A 158 -6.52 -18.16 14.87
CA TYR A 158 -7.89 -18.10 15.36
C TYR A 158 -8.18 -19.15 16.44
N GLY A 159 -7.47 -20.29 16.41
CA GLY A 159 -7.70 -21.42 17.31
C GLY A 159 -8.82 -22.37 16.85
N HIS A 160 -9.47 -22.06 15.72
CA HIS A 160 -10.49 -22.87 15.09
C HIS A 160 -10.30 -22.84 13.56
N ASP A 161 -10.90 -23.81 12.89
CA ASP A 161 -10.90 -23.84 11.42
C ASP A 161 -11.67 -22.66 10.84
N ILE A 162 -11.05 -21.99 9.88
CA ILE A 162 -11.69 -20.97 9.04
C ILE A 162 -12.03 -21.63 7.70
N PRO A 163 -13.31 -21.63 7.29
CA PRO A 163 -13.71 -22.24 6.04
C PRO A 163 -13.11 -21.50 4.84
N ASP A 164 -12.76 -22.24 3.79
CA ASP A 164 -12.17 -21.68 2.55
C ASP A 164 -13.03 -20.57 1.94
N SER A 165 -14.36 -20.64 2.07
CA SER A 165 -15.30 -19.62 1.60
C SER A 165 -15.16 -18.27 2.30
N ALA A 166 -14.57 -18.24 3.50
CA ALA A 166 -14.33 -17.03 4.27
C ALA A 166 -12.96 -16.39 3.98
N VAL A 167 -12.06 -17.07 3.25
CA VAL A 167 -10.72 -16.56 2.95
C VAL A 167 -10.71 -15.79 1.63
N SER A 168 -9.95 -14.69 1.59
CA SER A 168 -9.63 -13.95 0.38
C SER A 168 -8.14 -13.66 0.28
N LEU A 169 -7.65 -13.62 -0.97
CA LEU A 169 -6.31 -13.20 -1.31
C LEU A 169 -6.38 -11.91 -2.12
N ALA A 170 -5.63 -10.90 -1.71
CA ALA A 170 -5.64 -9.60 -2.39
C ALA A 170 -4.22 -9.04 -2.52
N ILE A 171 -3.96 -8.37 -3.64
CA ILE A 171 -2.75 -7.61 -3.86
C ILE A 171 -3.11 -6.20 -4.32
N ASN A 172 -2.47 -5.21 -3.72
CA ASN A 172 -2.69 -3.81 -4.06
C ASN A 172 -1.75 -3.37 -5.19
N SER A 173 -2.25 -2.52 -6.08
CA SER A 173 -1.43 -1.84 -7.08
C SER A 173 -0.49 -0.82 -6.42
N ARG A 174 0.45 -0.26 -7.18
CA ARG A 174 1.35 0.81 -6.71
C ARG A 174 0.62 1.98 -6.07
N LEU A 175 -0.54 2.37 -6.61
CA LEU A 175 -1.37 3.47 -6.06
C LEU A 175 -2.26 3.04 -4.89
N GLY A 176 -2.31 1.75 -4.57
CA GLY A 176 -3.13 1.20 -3.49
C GLY A 176 -2.33 0.73 -2.29
N ARG A 177 -1.00 0.85 -2.30
CA ARG A 177 -0.11 0.34 -1.25
C ARG A 177 0.83 1.42 -0.73
N SER A 178 1.44 1.14 0.41
CA SER A 178 2.46 1.99 1.07
C SER A 178 3.82 1.32 1.18
N GLN A 179 3.95 0.08 0.72
CA GLN A 179 5.18 -0.72 0.81
C GLN A 179 5.57 -1.18 -0.59
N ASP A 180 6.84 -1.05 -0.94
CA ASP A 180 7.42 -1.41 -2.23
C ASP A 180 8.11 -2.79 -2.20
N HIS A 181 7.52 -3.73 -1.47
CA HIS A 181 7.85 -5.14 -1.55
C HIS A 181 6.57 -5.91 -1.80
N LEU A 182 6.53 -6.79 -2.80
CA LEU A 182 5.35 -7.55 -3.19
C LEU A 182 4.76 -8.25 -1.96
N HIS A 183 3.52 -7.95 -1.62
CA HIS A 183 2.81 -8.58 -0.51
C HIS A 183 1.38 -8.93 -0.92
N ILE A 184 1.03 -10.20 -0.77
CA ILE A 184 -0.34 -10.70 -0.93
C ILE A 184 -0.97 -10.76 0.47
N HIS A 185 -2.07 -10.04 0.65
CA HIS A 185 -2.89 -10.10 1.85
C HIS A 185 -3.66 -11.43 1.87
N ILE A 186 -3.53 -12.16 2.98
CA ILE A 186 -4.30 -13.35 3.31
C ILE A 186 -5.20 -12.97 4.48
N SER A 187 -6.50 -12.79 4.22
CA SER A 187 -7.45 -12.28 5.21
C SER A 187 -8.88 -12.71 4.91
N CYS A 188 -9.80 -12.43 5.83
CA CYS A 188 -11.21 -12.76 5.61
C CYS A 188 -11.82 -11.90 4.51
N ILE A 189 -12.63 -12.52 3.65
CA ILE A 189 -13.48 -11.78 2.70
C ILE A 189 -14.57 -11.03 3.47
N ARG A 190 -15.00 -9.87 2.96
CA ARG A 190 -16.16 -9.18 3.53
C ARG A 190 -17.45 -9.94 3.20
N PRO A 191 -18.44 -9.99 4.11
CA PRO A 191 -19.69 -10.71 3.88
C PRO A 191 -20.46 -10.23 2.63
N ASP A 192 -20.54 -8.92 2.41
CA ASP A 192 -21.23 -8.32 1.27
C ASP A 192 -20.55 -8.66 -0.08
N VAL A 193 -19.21 -8.68 -0.09
CA VAL A 193 -18.46 -9.13 -1.26
C VAL A 193 -18.69 -10.63 -1.52
N ARG A 194 -18.68 -11.47 -0.48
CA ARG A 194 -18.94 -12.92 -0.61
C ARG A 194 -20.31 -13.17 -1.23
N GLU A 195 -21.35 -12.54 -0.69
CA GLU A 195 -22.73 -12.65 -1.18
C GLU A 195 -22.84 -12.21 -2.65
N GLN A 196 -22.22 -11.09 -3.02
CA GLN A 196 -22.23 -10.61 -4.41
C GLN A 196 -21.54 -11.58 -5.37
N LEU A 197 -20.42 -12.19 -4.96
CA LEU A 197 -19.72 -13.18 -5.79
C LEU A 197 -20.52 -14.49 -5.89
N ASP A 198 -21.23 -14.89 -4.83
CA ASP A 198 -22.11 -16.06 -4.82
C ASP A 198 -23.29 -15.89 -5.78
N ASN A 199 -23.93 -14.71 -5.77
CA ASN A 199 -25.05 -14.38 -6.66
C ASN A 199 -24.65 -14.34 -8.15
N ASP A 200 -23.37 -14.16 -8.45
CA ASP A 200 -22.87 -14.07 -9.83
C ASP A 200 -22.12 -15.34 -10.29
N LEU A 201 -22.10 -16.41 -9.49
CA LEU A 201 -21.35 -17.65 -9.76
C LEU A 201 -21.58 -18.23 -11.15
N THR A 202 -22.84 -18.28 -11.61
CA THR A 202 -23.22 -18.84 -12.92
C THR A 202 -22.72 -18.00 -14.10
N ARG A 203 -22.27 -16.77 -13.85
CA ARG A 203 -21.77 -15.82 -14.86
C ARG A 203 -20.25 -15.68 -14.84
N ILE A 204 -19.58 -16.39 -13.94
CA ILE A 204 -18.11 -16.48 -13.92
C ILE A 204 -17.67 -17.48 -14.98
N SER A 205 -16.71 -17.06 -15.81
CA SER A 205 -16.13 -17.90 -16.86
C SER A 205 -14.61 -17.78 -16.84
N THR A 206 -13.95 -18.53 -17.72
CA THR A 206 -12.50 -18.44 -17.95
C THR A 206 -12.08 -17.14 -18.64
N ARG A 207 -13.03 -16.33 -19.14
CA ARG A 207 -12.76 -15.01 -19.74
C ARG A 207 -12.93 -13.91 -18.69
N TRP A 208 -12.03 -12.93 -18.75
CA TRP A 208 -12.16 -11.71 -17.96
C TRP A 208 -13.38 -10.91 -18.43
N LEU A 209 -14.36 -10.75 -17.53
CA LEU A 209 -15.60 -9.99 -17.79
C LEU A 209 -15.90 -9.01 -16.64
N PRO A 210 -16.54 -7.85 -16.91
CA PRO A 210 -16.91 -6.90 -15.86
C PRO A 210 -17.92 -7.50 -14.89
N LEU A 211 -17.61 -7.48 -13.59
CA LEU A 211 -18.53 -7.87 -12.51
C LEU A 211 -19.70 -6.88 -12.46
N PRO A 212 -20.95 -7.31 -12.65
CA PRO A 212 -22.11 -6.44 -12.56
C PRO A 212 -22.17 -5.71 -11.21
N GLY A 213 -22.33 -4.39 -11.25
CA GLY A 213 -22.31 -3.53 -10.06
C GLY A 213 -20.92 -3.18 -9.51
N GLY A 214 -19.85 -3.85 -10.00
CA GLY A 214 -18.50 -3.67 -9.48
C GLY A 214 -18.35 -4.13 -8.02
N LEU A 215 -17.22 -3.83 -7.40
CA LEU A 215 -17.03 -3.98 -5.94
C LEU A 215 -16.71 -2.62 -5.35
N MET A 216 -17.44 -2.21 -4.30
CA MET A 216 -17.17 -0.96 -3.58
C MET A 216 -17.15 0.29 -4.49
N GLY A 217 -18.05 0.33 -5.47
CA GLY A 217 -18.12 1.43 -6.44
C GLY A 217 -16.97 1.45 -7.46
N MET A 218 -16.13 0.42 -7.50
CA MET A 218 -15.04 0.29 -8.47
C MET A 218 -15.37 -0.69 -9.58
N ASN A 219 -15.04 -0.31 -10.81
CA ASN A 219 -15.06 -1.21 -11.96
C ASN A 219 -14.13 -2.39 -11.69
N THR A 220 -14.74 -3.57 -11.72
CA THR A 220 -14.10 -4.80 -11.28
C THR A 220 -14.31 -5.87 -12.34
N TRP A 221 -13.27 -6.62 -12.64
CA TRP A 221 -13.28 -7.74 -13.58
C TRP A 221 -13.19 -9.05 -12.82
N ARG A 222 -13.83 -10.10 -13.33
CA ARG A 222 -13.79 -11.44 -12.74
C ARG A 222 -13.43 -12.50 -13.78
N ALA A 223 -12.79 -13.56 -13.30
CA ALA A 223 -12.58 -14.82 -14.00
C ALA A 223 -12.55 -15.96 -12.97
N GLY A 224 -12.87 -17.18 -13.40
CA GLY A 224 -12.93 -18.37 -12.55
C GLY A 224 -12.37 -19.60 -13.21
#